data_AF-A0A258JNQ8-F1
#
_entry.id   AF-A0A258JNQ8-F1
#
_cell.length_a   1.000
_cell.length_b   1.000
_cell.length_c   1.000
_cell.angle_alpha   90.00
_cell.angle_beta   90.00
_cell.angle_gamma   90.00
#
_symmetry.space_group_name_H-M   'P 1'
#
loop_
_entity.id
_entity.type
_entity.pdbx_description
1 polymer ?
#
loop_
_entity_poly.entity_id
_entity_poly.type
_entity_poly.pdbx_seq_one_letter_code
_entity_poly.pdbx_strand_id
1 'polypeptide(L)'
;YPSVRGVDVSRERWFNQAMAQSSGNDYAVADVDRCLPLRDAPVATYATAVRENGETFGAPIGVLGIHFDWEPQAKAVIEGVRLSSEEAQRSRVLLVDARGRVLASSDRRGELTERIEMATEGKRCGVSHSKDGRTTAFHLTPGYETYRGLEWAGVIMQEAAKNADGR
;
A
#
# COMPACT_ATOMS: atom_id res chain seq x y z
N TYR A 1 -21.66 8.26 -2.52
CA TYR A 1 -21.34 8.89 -1.22
C TYR A 1 -21.88 10.32 -1.20
N PRO A 2 -23.13 10.58 -0.81
CA PRO A 2 -23.71 11.93 -0.81
C PRO A 2 -22.95 12.91 0.11
N SER A 3 -22.30 12.38 1.15
CA SER A 3 -21.51 13.08 2.16
C SER A 3 -20.23 13.74 1.63
N VAL A 4 -19.78 13.44 0.40
CA VAL A 4 -18.51 13.98 -0.13
C VAL A 4 -18.67 15.40 -0.69
N ARG A 5 -19.89 15.80 -1.05
CA ARG A 5 -20.12 17.12 -1.65
C ARG A 5 -19.89 18.22 -0.61
N GLY A 6 -19.01 19.16 -0.93
CA GLY A 6 -18.67 20.29 -0.05
C GLY A 6 -17.59 20.00 0.98
N VAL A 7 -17.02 18.79 1.00
CA VAL A 7 -15.83 18.50 1.81
C VAL A 7 -14.63 19.24 1.23
N ASP A 8 -13.91 19.96 2.10
CA ASP A 8 -12.64 20.58 1.75
C ASP A 8 -11.51 19.55 1.79
N VAL A 9 -10.89 19.30 0.65
CA VAL A 9 -9.74 18.39 0.47
C VAL A 9 -8.46 19.15 0.14
N SER A 10 -8.43 20.47 0.26
CA SER A 10 -7.26 21.31 -0.08
C SER A 10 -6.01 20.96 0.73
N ARG A 11 -6.17 20.34 1.89
CA ARG A 11 -5.07 19.89 2.76
C ARG A 11 -4.61 18.47 2.51
N GLU A 12 -5.33 17.73 1.66
CA GLU A 12 -4.97 16.36 1.34
C GLU A 12 -3.66 16.31 0.55
N ARG A 13 -2.83 15.31 0.83
CA ARG A 13 -1.52 15.19 0.18
C ARG A 13 -1.66 14.98 -1.32
N TRP A 14 -2.58 14.12 -1.75
CA TRP A 14 -2.84 13.85 -3.17
C TRP A 14 -3.34 15.10 -3.91
N PHE A 15 -4.13 15.95 -3.23
CA PHE A 15 -4.64 17.19 -3.81
C PHE A 15 -3.50 18.18 -4.06
N ASN A 16 -2.70 18.44 -3.01
CA ASN A 16 -1.57 19.36 -3.11
C ASN A 16 -0.52 18.89 -4.14
N GLN A 17 -0.24 17.59 -4.17
CA GLN A 17 0.69 17.03 -5.16
C GLN A 17 0.17 17.14 -6.59
N ALA A 18 -1.13 16.92 -6.82
CA ALA A 18 -1.73 17.10 -8.14
C ALA A 18 -1.70 18.57 -8.57
N MET A 19 -2.08 19.51 -7.69
CA MET A 19 -2.04 20.94 -8.00
C MET A 19 -0.64 21.47 -8.33
N ALA A 20 0.42 20.85 -7.76
CA ALA A 20 1.81 21.24 -7.99
C ALA A 20 2.42 20.67 -9.29
N GLN A 21 1.67 19.88 -10.06
CA GLN A 21 2.17 19.30 -11.31
C GLN A 21 2.42 20.37 -12.38
N SER A 22 3.38 20.08 -13.27
CA SER A 22 3.74 20.99 -14.36
C SER A 22 2.99 20.69 -15.65
N SER A 23 2.52 19.45 -15.85
CA SER A 23 1.82 19.00 -17.04
C SER A 23 0.48 18.33 -16.71
N GLY A 24 -0.45 18.30 -17.66
CA GLY A 24 -1.69 17.52 -17.61
C GLY A 24 -1.47 16.02 -17.89
N ASN A 25 -0.27 15.64 -18.32
CA ASN A 25 0.13 14.23 -18.44
C ASN A 25 0.68 13.67 -17.12
N ASP A 26 0.89 14.52 -16.12
CA ASP A 26 1.39 14.11 -14.81
C ASP A 26 0.23 13.62 -13.94
N TYR A 27 0.53 12.70 -13.03
CA TYR A 27 -0.40 12.25 -12.00
C TYR A 27 0.36 12.02 -10.69
N ALA A 28 -0.37 12.18 -9.59
CA ALA A 28 0.08 11.95 -8.24
C ALA A 28 -0.56 10.66 -7.75
N VAL A 29 0.20 9.88 -7.02
CA VAL A 29 -0.29 8.66 -6.38
C VAL A 29 -0.01 8.80 -4.90
N ALA A 30 -1.08 8.76 -4.10
CA ALA A 30 -0.94 8.65 -2.67
C ALA A 30 -0.85 7.17 -2.26
N ASP A 31 -0.13 6.95 -1.17
CA ASP A 31 -0.19 5.67 -0.47
C ASP A 31 -1.61 5.41 0.05
N VAL A 32 -1.87 4.19 0.53
CA VAL A 32 -3.18 3.83 1.07
C VAL A 32 -3.42 4.59 2.37
N ASP A 33 -4.56 5.24 2.45
CA ASP A 33 -5.00 5.89 3.69
C ASP A 33 -6.52 5.80 3.86
N ARG A 34 -6.99 6.09 5.06
CA ARG A 34 -8.42 6.14 5.36
C ARG A 34 -9.04 7.43 4.85
N CYS A 35 -10.12 7.29 4.08
CA CYS A 35 -10.86 8.43 3.55
C CYS A 35 -12.17 8.61 4.33
N LEU A 36 -12.17 9.51 5.32
CA LEU A 36 -13.33 9.79 6.16
C LEU A 36 -14.63 10.07 5.36
N PRO A 37 -14.63 10.92 4.32
CA PRO A 37 -15.84 11.18 3.51
C PRO A 37 -16.40 9.93 2.81
N LEU A 38 -15.56 8.93 2.58
CA LEU A 38 -15.90 7.63 1.99
C LEU A 38 -16.15 6.57 3.07
N ARG A 39 -16.73 6.98 4.20
CA ARG A 39 -17.04 6.11 5.36
C ARG A 39 -15.78 5.50 5.99
N ASP A 40 -14.70 6.27 6.02
CA ASP A 40 -13.43 5.83 6.59
C ASP A 40 -12.84 4.60 5.85
N ALA A 41 -13.21 4.41 4.59
CA ALA A 41 -12.71 3.31 3.76
C ALA A 41 -11.19 3.49 3.50
N PRO A 42 -10.40 2.40 3.53
CA PRO A 42 -9.03 2.46 3.05
C PRO A 42 -9.02 2.63 1.54
N VAL A 43 -8.31 3.63 1.03
CA VAL A 43 -8.27 3.93 -0.40
C VAL A 43 -6.86 4.16 -0.91
N ALA A 44 -6.59 3.65 -2.10
CA ALA A 44 -5.45 4.10 -2.91
C ALA A 44 -5.94 5.24 -3.81
N THR A 45 -5.29 6.41 -3.74
CA THR A 45 -5.76 7.61 -4.45
C THR A 45 -4.82 8.00 -5.57
N TYR A 46 -5.36 8.14 -6.77
CA TYR A 46 -4.71 8.72 -7.94
C TYR A 46 -5.30 10.09 -8.19
N ALA A 47 -4.47 11.08 -8.47
CA ALA A 47 -4.93 12.45 -8.66
C ALA A 47 -4.16 13.15 -9.78
N THR A 48 -4.84 13.97 -10.56
CA THR A 48 -4.21 14.84 -11.56
C THR A 48 -4.89 16.20 -11.59
N ALA A 49 -4.13 17.23 -11.95
CA ALA A 49 -4.68 18.58 -12.11
C ALA A 49 -5.64 18.64 -13.29
N VAL A 50 -6.82 19.20 -13.05
CA VAL A 50 -7.69 19.71 -14.12
C VAL A 50 -7.18 21.09 -14.50
N ARG A 51 -6.93 21.31 -15.78
CA ARG A 51 -6.32 22.55 -16.30
C ARG A 51 -7.29 23.33 -17.18
N GLU A 52 -7.10 24.65 -17.23
CA GLU A 52 -7.90 25.54 -18.08
C GLU A 52 -7.96 25.04 -19.52
N ASN A 53 -9.17 25.04 -20.09
CA ASN A 53 -9.46 24.63 -21.47
C ASN A 53 -9.02 23.19 -21.83
N GLY A 54 -8.64 22.36 -20.84
CA GLY A 54 -8.06 21.03 -21.08
C GLY A 54 -6.64 21.07 -21.65
N GLU A 55 -5.96 22.21 -21.58
CA GLU A 55 -4.61 22.39 -22.11
C GLU A 55 -3.57 21.69 -21.24
N THR A 56 -2.65 20.94 -21.86
CA THR A 56 -1.59 20.19 -21.16
C THR A 56 -0.75 21.06 -20.23
N PHE A 57 -0.51 22.31 -20.60
CA PHE A 57 0.28 23.27 -19.81
C PHE A 57 -0.55 24.46 -19.32
N GLY A 58 -1.88 24.36 -19.38
CA GLY A 58 -2.78 25.38 -18.84
C GLY A 58 -2.66 25.53 -17.33
N ALA A 59 -3.15 26.64 -16.79
CA ALA A 59 -3.19 26.86 -15.35
C ALA A 59 -4.06 25.77 -14.67
N PRO A 60 -3.63 25.19 -13.54
CA PRO A 60 -4.44 24.23 -12.81
C PRO A 60 -5.62 24.94 -12.13
N ILE A 61 -6.83 24.43 -12.36
CA ILE A 61 -8.10 24.97 -11.84
C ILE A 61 -8.80 24.04 -10.85
N GLY A 62 -8.25 22.84 -10.65
CA GLY A 62 -8.78 21.86 -9.71
C GLY A 62 -8.07 20.52 -9.84
N VAL A 63 -8.60 19.50 -9.17
CA VAL A 63 -8.04 18.15 -9.17
C VAL A 63 -9.15 17.13 -9.45
N LEU A 64 -8.84 16.18 -10.32
CA LEU A 64 -9.61 14.95 -10.45
C LEU A 64 -8.95 13.87 -9.59
N GLY A 65 -9.63 13.42 -8.53
CA GLY A 65 -9.19 12.33 -7.67
C GLY A 65 -9.99 11.04 -7.96
N ILE A 66 -9.29 9.93 -8.10
CA ILE A 66 -9.86 8.59 -8.22
C ILE A 66 -9.43 7.80 -6.98
N HIS A 67 -10.40 7.38 -6.18
CA HIS A 67 -10.20 6.58 -4.98
C HIS A 67 -10.57 5.13 -5.28
N PHE A 68 -9.59 4.24 -5.26
CA PHE A 68 -9.82 2.80 -5.38
C PHE A 68 -10.08 2.22 -4.00
N ASP A 69 -11.16 1.44 -3.88
CA ASP A 69 -11.42 0.65 -2.69
C ASP A 69 -10.30 -0.37 -2.49
N TRP A 70 -9.48 -0.15 -1.47
CA TRP A 70 -8.26 -0.90 -1.25
C TRP A 70 -8.51 -2.30 -0.70
N GLU A 71 -9.48 -2.43 0.19
CA GLU A 71 -9.66 -3.64 0.99
C GLU A 71 -9.90 -4.89 0.13
N PRO A 72 -10.81 -4.89 -0.87
CA PRO A 72 -11.01 -6.07 -1.72
C PRO A 72 -9.77 -6.43 -2.56
N GLN A 73 -9.04 -5.42 -3.04
CA GLN A 73 -7.85 -5.62 -3.88
C GLN A 73 -6.72 -6.23 -3.06
N ALA A 74 -6.47 -5.68 -1.88
CA ALA A 74 -5.41 -6.15 -1.01
C ALA A 74 -5.71 -7.55 -0.47
N LYS A 75 -6.97 -7.82 -0.09
CA LYS A 75 -7.42 -9.15 0.32
C LYS A 75 -7.12 -10.21 -0.75
N ALA A 76 -7.46 -9.94 -2.01
CA ALA A 76 -7.22 -10.87 -3.11
C ALA A 76 -5.72 -11.18 -3.30
N VAL A 77 -4.85 -10.18 -3.13
CA VAL A 77 -3.38 -10.36 -3.21
C VAL A 77 -2.87 -11.25 -2.07
N ILE A 78 -3.29 -10.97 -0.84
CA ILE A 78 -2.84 -11.68 0.35
C ILE A 78 -3.35 -13.14 0.38
N GLU A 79 -4.63 -13.35 0.08
CA GLU A 79 -5.23 -14.70 -0.01
C GLU A 79 -4.73 -15.48 -1.25
N GLY A 80 -4.16 -14.79 -2.23
CA GLY A 80 -3.52 -15.40 -3.39
C GLY A 80 -2.23 -16.17 -3.04
N VAL A 81 -1.58 -15.87 -1.92
CA VAL A 81 -0.33 -16.52 -1.53
C VAL A 81 -0.57 -17.99 -1.17
N ARG A 82 0.15 -18.89 -1.85
CA ARG A 82 0.02 -20.34 -1.66
C ARG A 82 0.93 -20.79 -0.53
N LEU A 83 0.33 -21.06 0.63
CA LEU A 83 0.96 -21.72 1.77
C LEU A 83 0.21 -23.01 2.06
N SER A 84 0.91 -24.05 2.52
CA SER A 84 0.23 -25.20 3.14
C SER A 84 -0.51 -24.76 4.41
N SER A 85 -1.50 -25.54 4.85
CA SER A 85 -2.24 -25.23 6.08
C SER A 85 -1.34 -25.13 7.32
N GLU A 86 -0.24 -25.90 7.36
CA GLU A 86 0.74 -25.84 8.43
C GLU A 86 1.57 -24.55 8.38
N GLU A 87 2.04 -24.17 7.19
CA GLU A 87 2.78 -22.92 7.00
C GLU A 87 1.89 -21.71 7.32
N ALA A 88 0.65 -21.69 6.83
CA ALA A 88 -0.29 -20.60 7.07
C ALA A 88 -0.57 -20.37 8.57
N GLN A 89 -0.62 -21.43 9.39
CA GLN A 89 -0.83 -21.31 10.84
C GLN A 89 0.30 -20.61 11.59
N ARG A 90 1.52 -20.63 11.02
CA ARG A 90 2.70 -20.01 11.61
C ARG A 90 3.26 -18.86 10.78
N SER A 91 2.54 -18.43 9.75
CA SER A 91 2.97 -17.37 8.83
C SER A 91 1.98 -16.22 8.83
N ARG A 92 2.52 -15.03 8.68
CA ARG A 92 1.79 -13.80 8.39
C ARG A 92 2.27 -13.26 7.05
N VAL A 93 1.33 -13.08 6.13
CA VAL A 93 1.58 -12.50 4.81
C VAL A 93 1.14 -11.04 4.87
N LEU A 94 2.03 -10.16 4.44
CA LEU A 94 1.88 -8.72 4.52
C LEU A 94 2.13 -8.07 3.17
N LEU A 95 1.40 -6.99 2.93
CA LEU A 95 1.74 -5.97 1.95
C LEU A 95 2.06 -4.70 2.72
N VAL A 96 3.21 -4.10 2.47
CA VAL A 96 3.69 -2.93 3.23
C VAL A 96 4.15 -1.80 2.32
N ASP A 97 4.06 -0.56 2.80
CA ASP A 97 4.57 0.61 2.09
C ASP A 97 6.11 0.71 2.13
N ALA A 98 6.67 1.69 1.41
CA ALA A 98 8.10 1.97 1.36
C ALA A 98 8.75 2.23 2.74
N ARG A 99 7.95 2.53 3.75
CA ARG A 99 8.35 2.81 5.14
C ARG A 99 7.97 1.66 6.09
N GLY A 100 7.63 0.49 5.55
CA GLY A 100 7.25 -0.69 6.30
C GLY A 100 5.90 -0.61 7.01
N ARG A 101 5.04 0.37 6.70
CA ARG A 101 3.68 0.40 7.27
C ARG A 101 2.85 -0.71 6.62
N VAL A 102 2.13 -1.48 7.43
CA VAL A 102 1.26 -2.55 6.94
C VAL A 102 0.08 -1.95 6.18
N LEU A 103 -0.05 -2.28 4.90
CA LEU A 103 -1.17 -1.90 4.04
C LEU A 103 -2.25 -2.98 4.01
N ALA A 104 -1.85 -4.25 4.15
CA ALA A 104 -2.76 -5.38 4.30
C ALA A 104 -2.06 -6.54 5.01
N SER A 105 -2.85 -7.35 5.72
CA SER A 105 -2.34 -8.52 6.46
C SER A 105 -3.27 -9.73 6.35
N SER A 106 -2.71 -10.93 6.27
CA SER A 106 -3.48 -12.19 6.20
C SER A 106 -4.32 -12.45 7.44
N ASP A 107 -3.94 -11.89 8.59
CA ASP A 107 -4.67 -11.97 9.86
C ASP A 107 -5.52 -10.72 10.15
N ARG A 108 -5.55 -9.74 9.23
CA ARG A 108 -6.25 -8.45 9.33
C ARG A 108 -5.77 -7.57 10.51
N ARG A 109 -4.64 -7.89 11.14
CA ARG A 109 -4.08 -7.12 12.26
C ARG A 109 -3.12 -6.05 11.74
N GLY A 110 -3.09 -4.91 12.45
CA GLY A 110 -2.08 -3.87 12.23
C GLY A 110 -2.23 -3.09 10.91
N GLU A 111 -3.28 -3.31 10.13
CA GLU A 111 -3.47 -2.59 8.86
C GLU A 111 -3.56 -1.08 9.10
N LEU A 112 -2.79 -0.33 8.31
CA LEU A 112 -2.59 1.12 8.34
C LEU A 112 -2.05 1.68 9.67
N THR A 113 -1.70 0.84 10.64
CA THR A 113 -1.32 1.25 12.01
C THR A 113 0.03 0.68 12.44
N GLU A 114 0.30 -0.57 12.10
CA GLU A 114 1.55 -1.26 12.40
C GLU A 114 2.64 -0.87 11.40
N ARG A 115 3.87 -0.79 11.90
CA ARG A 115 5.08 -0.72 11.08
C ARG A 115 5.99 -1.89 11.41
N ILE A 116 6.53 -2.52 10.38
CA ILE A 116 7.55 -3.55 10.51
C ILE A 116 8.90 -3.00 10.07
N GLU A 117 9.96 -3.45 10.74
CA GLU A 117 11.32 -3.14 10.30
C GLU A 117 11.70 -4.02 9.11
N MET A 118 11.95 -3.38 7.98
CA MET A 118 12.47 -4.04 6.79
C MET A 118 13.96 -3.75 6.65
N ALA A 119 14.80 -4.67 7.13
CA ALA A 119 16.23 -4.64 6.86
C ALA A 119 16.48 -5.06 5.40
N THR A 120 16.23 -4.16 4.46
CA THR A 120 16.38 -4.47 3.03
C THR A 120 17.84 -4.49 2.60
N GLU A 121 18.73 -3.80 3.32
CA GLU A 121 20.16 -3.67 2.99
C GLU A 121 20.41 -3.25 1.52
N GLY A 122 19.49 -2.47 0.95
CA GLY A 122 19.53 -2.06 -0.46
C GLY A 122 19.15 -3.15 -1.47
N LYS A 123 18.74 -4.34 -1.01
CA LYS A 123 18.28 -5.46 -1.86
C LYS A 123 16.80 -5.32 -2.17
N ARG A 124 16.39 -5.75 -3.37
CA ARG A 124 14.97 -5.78 -3.79
C ARG A 124 14.20 -6.99 -3.23
N CYS A 125 14.92 -8.02 -2.80
CA CYS A 125 14.35 -9.18 -2.14
C CYS A 125 15.39 -9.79 -1.20
N GLY A 126 14.93 -10.58 -0.23
CA GLY A 126 15.82 -11.23 0.71
C GLY A 126 15.08 -12.01 1.78
N VAL A 127 15.85 -12.76 2.56
CA VAL A 127 15.38 -13.51 3.71
C VAL A 127 16.30 -13.20 4.88
N SER A 128 15.73 -12.98 6.06
CA SER A 128 16.44 -12.83 7.31
C SER A 128 15.87 -13.78 8.37
N HIS A 129 16.71 -14.15 9.33
CA HIS A 129 16.33 -14.98 10.47
C HIS A 129 16.66 -14.23 11.76
N SER A 130 15.71 -14.13 12.67
CA SER A 130 15.95 -13.58 14.00
C SER A 130 16.44 -14.66 14.96
N LYS A 131 17.01 -14.23 16.10
CA LYS A 131 17.62 -15.13 17.11
C LYS A 131 16.63 -16.12 17.73
N ASP A 132 15.34 -15.78 17.70
CA ASP A 132 14.22 -16.60 18.15
C ASP A 132 13.76 -17.64 17.10
N GLY A 133 14.41 -17.70 15.94
CA GLY A 133 14.10 -18.64 14.86
C GLY A 133 12.99 -18.19 13.90
N ARG A 134 12.45 -16.97 14.07
CA ARG A 134 11.49 -16.40 13.12
C ARG A 134 12.19 -16.01 11.81
N THR A 135 11.55 -16.34 10.70
CA THR A 135 12.04 -16.07 9.33
C THR A 135 11.23 -14.92 8.74
N THR A 136 11.89 -13.93 8.14
CA THR A 136 11.24 -12.84 7.41
C THR A 136 11.76 -12.82 5.98
N ALA A 137 10.89 -13.09 5.01
CA ALA A 137 11.18 -12.96 3.60
C ALA A 137 10.48 -11.72 3.04
N PHE A 138 11.13 -10.98 2.15
CA PHE A 138 10.51 -9.84 1.47
C PHE A 138 10.84 -9.78 -0.01
N HIS A 139 9.96 -9.13 -0.77
CA HIS A 139 10.19 -8.78 -2.15
C HIS A 139 9.49 -7.45 -2.49
N LEU A 140 10.24 -6.48 -2.99
CA LEU A 140 9.68 -5.21 -3.48
C LEU A 140 8.81 -5.47 -4.70
N THR A 141 7.60 -4.92 -4.72
CA THR A 141 6.70 -5.02 -5.86
C THR A 141 7.34 -4.30 -7.06
N PRO A 142 7.39 -4.92 -8.25
CA PRO A 142 7.75 -4.17 -9.45
C PRO A 142 6.67 -3.13 -9.73
N GLY A 143 7.05 -2.08 -10.46
CA GLY A 143 6.08 -1.22 -11.12
C GLY A 143 5.25 -2.00 -12.15
N TYR A 144 4.16 -1.40 -12.64
CA TYR A 144 3.32 -1.99 -13.67
C TYR A 144 3.34 -1.10 -14.92
N GLU A 145 3.63 -1.67 -16.08
CA GLU A 145 3.81 -0.93 -17.34
C GLU A 145 4.76 0.28 -17.18
N THR A 146 4.24 1.50 -17.35
CA THR A 146 4.99 2.76 -17.21
C THR A 146 4.95 3.33 -15.79
N TYR A 147 4.19 2.71 -14.88
CA TYR A 147 4.06 3.14 -13.49
C TYR A 147 5.25 2.64 -12.68
N ARG A 148 6.04 3.57 -12.11
CA ARG A 148 7.27 3.28 -11.36
C ARG A 148 7.05 2.43 -10.08
N GLY A 149 5.80 2.25 -9.64
CA GLY A 149 5.47 1.59 -8.37
C GLY A 149 5.77 2.49 -7.16
N LEU A 150 5.19 2.16 -6.00
CA LEU A 150 5.29 2.96 -4.76
C LEU A 150 6.34 2.42 -3.78
N GLU A 151 7.26 1.58 -4.28
CA GLU A 151 8.25 0.86 -3.45
C GLU A 151 7.61 0.00 -2.35
N TRP A 152 6.37 -0.44 -2.58
CA TRP A 152 5.70 -1.40 -1.72
C TRP A 152 6.41 -2.76 -1.74
N ALA A 153 6.17 -3.56 -0.73
CA ALA A 153 6.76 -4.89 -0.62
C ALA A 153 5.77 -5.93 -0.13
N GLY A 154 5.85 -7.13 -0.71
CA GLY A 154 5.29 -8.33 -0.10
C GLY A 154 6.26 -8.84 0.96
N VAL A 155 5.75 -9.18 2.15
CA VAL A 155 6.54 -9.72 3.26
C VAL A 155 5.86 -10.95 3.82
N ILE A 156 6.63 -12.01 4.07
CA ILE A 156 6.18 -13.21 4.78
C ILE A 156 7.01 -13.30 6.06
N MET A 157 6.32 -13.24 7.20
CA MET A 157 6.91 -13.47 8.51
C MET A 157 6.44 -14.83 8.99
N GLN A 158 7.37 -15.74 9.26
CA GLN A 158 7.07 -17.11 9.65
C GLN A 158 7.75 -17.46 10.97
N GLU A 159 6.97 -17.86 11.95
CA GLU A 159 7.48 -18.32 13.24
C GLU A 159 8.20 -19.65 13.12
N ALA A 160 9.13 -19.90 14.04
CA ALA A 160 9.83 -21.17 14.13
C ALA A 160 8.82 -22.33 14.22
N ALA A 161 9.12 -23.45 13.55
CA ALA A 161 8.32 -24.65 13.74
C ALA A 161 8.39 -25.04 15.22
N LYS A 162 7.23 -25.38 15.83
CA LYS A 162 7.26 -26.01 17.14
C LYS A 162 7.92 -27.36 16.94
N ASN A 163 9.09 -27.58 17.55
CA ASN A 163 9.71 -28.90 17.53
C ASN A 163 8.67 -29.91 18.02
N ALA A 164 8.31 -30.86 17.15
CA ALA A 164 7.63 -32.07 17.55
C ALA A 164 8.63 -33.00 18.24
N ASP A 165 9.26 -32.52 19.31
CA ASP A 165 10.10 -33.33 20.18
C ASP A 165 9.67 -33.06 21.62
N GLY A 166 8.70 -33.87 22.01
CA GLY A 166 8.07 -33.90 23.31
C GLY A 166 7.53 -35.28 23.63
N ARG A 167 8.25 -36.34 23.24
CA ARG A 167 8.42 -37.65 23.92
C ARG A 167 8.96 -38.73 23.00
#